data_AF-A0AA39RVJ1-F1
#
_entry.id   AF-A0AA39RVJ1-F1
#
_cell.length_a   1.000
_cell.length_b   1.000
_cell.length_c   1.000
_cell.angle_alpha   90.00
_cell.angle_beta   90.00
_cell.angle_gamma   90.00
#
_symmetry.space_group_name_H-M   'P 1'
#
loop_
_entity.id
_entity.type
_entity.pdbx_description
1 polymer ?
#
loop_
_entity_poly.entity_id
_entity_poly.type
_entity_poly.pdbx_seq_one_letter_code
_entity_poly.pdbx_strand_id
1 'polypeptide(L)'
;MSTNIAEAMNNAIKECKDLPITGVIDYIREVLQSWFHDRRTSVLKLSTQLTTVGDVAIGVKDERARYMRIYLITFYTFLVKDGDLDGNVDLTAKTCTCKEFDVDQLPCAHALACIR
;
A
#
# COMPACT_ATOMS: atom_id res chain seq x y z
N MET A 1 1.84 -1.66 -10.89
CA MET A 1 0.43 -1.30 -11.10
C MET A 1 0.26 0.16 -10.66
N SER A 2 0.46 1.12 -11.55
CA SER A 2 0.26 2.53 -11.23
C SER A 2 -1.22 2.85 -11.40
N THR A 3 -2.02 2.66 -10.34
CA THR A 3 -3.29 3.37 -10.19
C THR A 3 -2.96 4.84 -9.97
N ASN A 4 -2.66 5.58 -11.05
CA ASN A 4 -2.35 7.00 -10.96
C ASN A 4 -3.57 7.70 -10.35
N ILE A 5 -3.44 8.19 -9.12
CA ILE A 5 -4.51 8.90 -8.42
C ILE A 5 -5.06 10.03 -9.30
N ALA A 6 -4.18 10.68 -10.07
CA ALA A 6 -4.58 11.72 -11.01
C ALA A 6 -5.43 11.18 -12.16
N GLU A 7 -5.19 9.98 -12.66
CA GLU A 7 -6.01 9.35 -13.70
C GLU A 7 -7.40 8.97 -13.17
N ALA A 8 -7.45 8.33 -12.00
CA ALA A 8 -8.70 7.98 -11.34
C ALA A 8 -9.55 9.24 -11.06
N MET A 9 -8.92 10.29 -10.56
CA MET A 9 -9.60 11.56 -10.30
C MET A 9 -10.03 12.25 -11.59
N ASN A 10 -9.18 12.27 -12.63
CA ASN A 10 -9.53 12.83 -13.94
C ASN A 10 -10.71 12.11 -14.59
N ASN A 11 -10.79 10.79 -14.45
CA ASN A 11 -11.90 10.00 -14.94
C ASN A 11 -13.18 10.29 -14.15
N ALA A 12 -13.08 10.40 -12.82
CA ALA A 12 -14.22 10.71 -11.96
C ALA A 12 -14.83 12.09 -12.24
N ILE A 13 -14.01 13.09 -12.58
CA ILE A 13 -14.46 14.47 -12.85
C ILE A 13 -14.60 14.79 -14.33
N LYS A 14 -14.54 13.78 -15.20
CA LYS A 14 -14.48 13.98 -16.65
C LYS A 14 -15.68 14.77 -17.18
N GLU A 15 -16.88 14.43 -16.70
CA GLU A 15 -18.16 14.94 -17.19
C GLU A 15 -18.53 16.31 -16.60
N CYS A 16 -17.81 16.79 -15.59
CA CYS A 16 -18.12 18.08 -14.95
C CYS A 16 -17.20 19.23 -15.42
N LYS A 17 -16.28 18.97 -16.35
CA LYS A 17 -15.29 19.97 -16.81
C LYS A 17 -15.89 21.19 -17.51
N ASP A 18 -17.09 21.06 -18.06
CA ASP A 18 -17.81 22.15 -18.74
C ASP A 18 -18.63 23.02 -17.78
N LEU A 19 -18.67 22.67 -16.49
CA LEU A 19 -19.35 23.47 -15.47
C LEU A 19 -18.55 24.74 -15.13
N PRO A 20 -19.21 25.81 -14.64
CA PRO A 20 -18.51 26.90 -13.96
C PRO A 20 -17.66 26.37 -12.81
N ILE A 21 -16.59 27.11 -12.45
CA ILE A 21 -15.64 26.70 -11.40
C ILE A 21 -16.34 26.27 -10.10
N THR A 22 -17.40 26.97 -9.70
CA THR A 22 -18.20 26.61 -8.52
C THR A 22 -18.87 25.25 -8.65
N GLY A 23 -19.46 24.94 -9.82
CA GLY A 23 -20.06 23.64 -10.10
C GLY A 23 -19.05 22.50 -10.14
N VAL A 24 -17.84 22.75 -10.67
CA VAL A 24 -16.75 21.76 -10.63
C VAL A 24 -16.34 21.45 -9.19
N ILE A 25 -16.18 22.48 -8.35
CA ILE A 25 -15.78 22.32 -6.95
C ILE A 25 -16.85 21.55 -6.15
N ASP A 26 -18.12 21.88 -6.35
CA ASP A 26 -19.22 21.18 -5.68
C ASP A 26 -19.32 19.72 -6.12
N TYR A 27 -19.10 19.43 -7.40
CA TYR A 27 -19.05 18.05 -7.90
C TYR A 27 -17.88 17.25 -7.31
N ILE A 28 -16.67 17.84 -7.28
CA ILE A 28 -15.50 17.21 -6.65
C ILE A 28 -15.79 16.88 -5.18
N ARG A 29 -16.41 17.83 -4.46
CA ARG A 29 -16.81 17.61 -3.07
C ARG A 29 -17.74 16.41 -2.93
N GLU A 30 -18.76 16.30 -3.78
CA GLU A 30 -19.71 15.18 -3.76
C GLU A 30 -19.03 13.83 -4.01
N VAL A 31 -18.16 13.76 -5.03
CA VAL A 31 -17.39 12.55 -5.35
C VAL A 31 -16.52 12.11 -4.16
N LEU A 32 -15.77 13.05 -3.57
CA LEU A 32 -14.91 12.75 -2.43
C LEU A 32 -15.73 12.32 -1.20
N GLN A 33 -16.87 12.96 -0.93
CA GLN A 33 -17.76 12.59 0.16
C GLN A 33 -18.31 11.18 -0.01
N SER A 34 -18.77 10.82 -1.21
CA SER A 34 -19.23 9.47 -1.53
C SER A 34 -18.11 8.45 -1.32
N TRP A 35 -16.92 8.68 -1.84
CA TRP A 35 -15.80 7.75 -1.67
C TRP A 35 -15.39 7.58 -0.21
N PHE A 36 -15.36 8.66 0.58
CA PHE A 36 -15.08 8.57 2.01
C PHE A 36 -16.18 7.84 2.77
N HIS A 37 -17.44 8.06 2.41
CA HIS A 37 -18.58 7.35 2.99
C HIS A 37 -18.49 5.84 2.70
N ASP A 38 -18.28 5.46 1.44
CA ASP A 38 -18.19 4.07 1.01
C ASP A 38 -16.98 3.36 1.64
N ARG A 39 -15.84 4.06 1.73
CA ARG A 39 -14.65 3.52 2.40
C ARG A 39 -14.91 3.31 3.90
N ARG A 40 -15.55 4.27 4.58
CA ARG A 40 -15.88 4.15 6.00
C ARG A 40 -16.86 2.99 6.25
N THR A 41 -17.92 2.90 5.45
CA THR A 41 -18.92 1.81 5.60
C THR A 41 -18.33 0.45 5.29
N SER A 42 -17.39 0.36 4.35
CA SER A 42 -16.63 -0.87 4.07
C SER A 42 -15.75 -1.26 5.25
N VAL A 43 -15.01 -0.32 5.85
CA VAL A 43 -14.14 -0.59 7.01
C VAL A 43 -14.93 -1.05 8.23
N LEU A 44 -16.13 -0.51 8.46
CA LEU A 44 -17.00 -0.94 9.57
C LEU A 44 -17.42 -2.42 9.48
N LYS A 45 -17.32 -3.04 8.31
CA LYS A 45 -17.64 -4.46 8.09
C LYS A 45 -16.42 -5.39 8.25
N LEU A 46 -15.22 -4.84 8.37
CA LEU A 46 -13.99 -5.62 8.47
C LEU A 46 -13.80 -6.15 9.91
N SER A 47 -13.28 -7.36 10.01
CA SER A 47 -12.89 -8.00 11.28
C SER A 47 -11.39 -7.86 11.58
N THR A 48 -10.59 -7.45 10.59
CA THR A 48 -9.13 -7.29 10.67
C THR A 48 -8.74 -5.81 10.64
N GLN A 49 -7.46 -5.52 10.93
CA GLN A 49 -6.95 -4.15 10.92
C GLN A 49 -6.68 -3.63 9.49
N LEU A 50 -6.45 -4.52 8.53
CA LEU A 50 -6.19 -4.14 7.14
C LEU A 50 -7.47 -4.27 6.31
N THR A 51 -7.51 -3.57 5.18
CA THR A 51 -8.53 -3.82 4.15
C THR A 51 -8.36 -5.23 3.59
N THR A 52 -9.42 -5.84 3.08
CA THR A 52 -9.36 -7.17 2.44
C THR A 52 -8.28 -7.25 1.36
N VAL A 53 -8.10 -6.18 0.57
CA VAL A 53 -7.03 -6.10 -0.44
C VAL A 53 -5.64 -6.08 0.22
N GLY A 54 -5.49 -5.33 1.31
CA GLY A 54 -4.25 -5.29 2.09
C GLY A 54 -3.91 -6.63 2.73
N ASP A 55 -4.88 -7.32 3.32
CA ASP A 55 -4.70 -8.65 3.91
C ASP A 55 -4.27 -9.67 2.84
N VAL A 56 -4.92 -9.69 1.68
CA VAL A 56 -4.54 -10.57 0.57
C VAL A 56 -3.14 -10.24 0.07
N ALA A 57 -2.80 -8.95 -0.10
CA ALA A 57 -1.49 -8.54 -0.55
C ALA A 57 -0.38 -8.94 0.44
N ILE A 58 -0.62 -8.78 1.74
CA ILE A 58 0.31 -9.24 2.79
C ILE A 58 0.42 -10.76 2.76
N GLY A 59 -0.68 -11.50 2.63
CA GLY A 59 -0.67 -12.97 2.54
C GLY A 59 0.22 -13.50 1.40
N VAL A 60 0.15 -12.90 0.22
CA VAL A 60 1.01 -13.27 -0.93
C VAL A 60 2.49 -12.95 -0.64
N LYS A 61 2.78 -11.78 -0.08
CA LYS A 61 4.16 -11.39 0.30
C LYS A 61 4.70 -12.30 1.42
N ASP A 62 3.83 -12.71 2.34
CA ASP A 62 4.11 -13.60 3.46
C ASP A 62 4.47 -15.02 3.01
N GLU A 63 3.76 -15.56 2.02
CA GLU A 63 4.11 -16.87 1.43
C GLU A 63 5.48 -16.84 0.77
N ARG A 64 5.82 -15.77 0.04
CA ARG A 64 7.16 -15.60 -0.56
C ARG A 64 8.26 -15.53 0.50
N ALA A 65 8.00 -14.82 1.60
CA ALA A 65 8.95 -14.63 2.69
C ALA A 65 9.43 -15.96 3.33
N ARG A 66 8.61 -17.02 3.29
CA ARG A 66 8.89 -18.31 3.96
C ARG A 66 10.16 -19.01 3.49
N TYR A 67 10.60 -18.76 2.26
CA TYR A 67 11.71 -19.47 1.64
C TYR A 67 13.01 -18.65 1.64
N MET A 68 12.98 -17.44 2.21
CA MET A 68 14.13 -16.54 2.23
C MET A 68 15.07 -16.85 3.39
N ARG A 69 16.37 -16.58 3.19
CA ARG A 69 17.38 -16.72 4.26
C ARG A 69 17.72 -15.37 4.85
N ILE A 70 17.79 -15.28 6.17
CA ILE A 70 17.97 -14.01 6.88
C ILE A 70 19.31 -14.02 7.60
N TYR A 71 20.05 -12.92 7.49
CA TYR A 71 21.31 -12.69 8.15
C TYR A 71 21.23 -11.38 8.94
N LEU A 72 21.42 -11.46 10.26
CA LEU A 72 21.41 -10.30 11.13
C LEU A 72 22.65 -9.43 10.88
N ILE A 73 22.46 -8.13 10.66
CA ILE A 73 23.56 -7.15 10.59
C ILE A 73 23.64 -6.40 11.93
N THR A 74 22.51 -5.88 12.41
CA THR A 74 22.34 -5.27 13.75
C THR A 74 20.98 -5.68 14.34
N PHE A 75 20.63 -5.20 15.53
CA PHE A 75 19.34 -5.49 16.18
C PHE A 75 18.09 -5.24 15.31
N TYR A 76 18.13 -4.26 14.41
CA TYR A 76 16.98 -3.90 13.56
C TYR A 76 17.29 -3.94 12.06
N THR A 77 18.51 -4.35 11.67
CA THR A 77 18.92 -4.41 10.27
C THR A 77 19.34 -5.81 9.85
N PHE A 78 18.86 -6.23 8.68
CA PHE A 78 18.96 -7.60 8.20
C PHE A 78 19.30 -7.63 6.71
N LEU A 79 20.16 -8.56 6.32
CA LEU A 79 20.33 -8.97 4.94
C LEU A 79 19.45 -10.20 4.68
N VAL A 80 18.53 -10.08 3.73
CA VAL A 80 17.61 -11.13 3.30
C VAL A 80 18.05 -11.61 1.91
N LYS A 81 18.27 -12.92 1.78
CA LYS A 81 18.55 -13.60 0.52
C LYS A 81 17.25 -14.15 -0.06
N ASP A 82 16.78 -13.52 -1.13
CA ASP A 82 15.58 -13.90 -1.90
C ASP A 82 15.93 -14.78 -3.12
N GLY A 83 17.20 -14.83 -3.51
CA GLY A 83 17.67 -15.61 -4.66
C GLY A 83 17.48 -14.90 -6.02
N ASP A 84 16.67 -13.84 -6.05
CA ASP A 84 16.55 -12.92 -7.18
C ASP A 84 17.11 -11.54 -6.81
N LEU A 85 16.38 -10.80 -5.94
CA LEU A 85 16.80 -9.49 -5.46
C LEU A 85 17.00 -9.51 -3.95
N ASP A 86 18.26 -9.60 -3.51
CA ASP A 86 18.58 -9.52 -2.09
C ASP A 86 18.12 -8.20 -1.45
N GLY A 87 17.58 -8.32 -0.23
CA GLY A 87 16.99 -7.22 0.53
C GLY A 87 17.85 -6.81 1.72
N ASN A 88 18.34 -5.57 1.78
CA ASN A 88 18.76 -5.01 3.07
C ASN A 88 17.55 -4.33 3.71
N VAL A 89 17.12 -4.83 4.87
CA VAL A 89 15.93 -4.39 5.59
C VAL A 89 16.34 -3.63 6.84
N ASP A 90 15.75 -2.46 7.06
CA ASP A 90 15.81 -1.73 8.33
C ASP A 90 14.39 -1.62 8.89
N LEU A 91 14.13 -2.32 9.99
CA LEU A 91 12.81 -2.36 10.63
C LEU A 91 12.49 -1.08 11.41
N THR A 92 13.51 -0.33 11.87
CA THR A 92 13.31 0.95 12.56
C THR A 92 12.95 2.05 11.56
N ALA A 93 13.72 2.14 10.47
CA ALA A 93 13.47 3.10 9.41
C ALA A 93 12.29 2.71 8.51
N LYS A 94 11.82 1.46 8.60
CA LYS A 94 10.79 0.87 7.71
C LYS A 94 11.19 0.93 6.24
N THR A 95 12.43 0.53 5.94
CA THR A 95 12.98 0.57 4.58
C THR A 95 13.48 -0.78 4.13
N CYS A 96 13.48 -0.99 2.81
CA CYS A 96 14.12 -2.12 2.17
C CYS A 96 14.75 -1.69 0.85
N THR A 97 15.85 -2.34 0.44
CA THR A 97 16.45 -2.12 -0.89
C THR A 97 15.49 -2.40 -2.05
N CYS A 98 14.46 -3.23 -1.87
CA CYS A 98 13.41 -3.44 -2.89
C CYS A 98 12.43 -2.27 -3.04
N LYS A 99 12.50 -1.25 -2.17
CA LYS A 99 11.66 -0.04 -2.16
C LYS A 99 10.17 -0.21 -1.90
N GLU A 100 9.65 -1.43 -1.88
CA GLU A 100 8.26 -1.68 -1.52
C GLU A 100 7.93 -1.22 -0.09
N PHE A 101 8.79 -1.51 0.89
CA PHE A 101 8.51 -1.12 2.28
C PHE A 101 8.53 0.42 2.45
N ASP A 102 9.46 1.08 1.76
CA ASP A 102 9.60 2.53 1.73
C ASP A 102 8.36 3.21 1.12
N VAL A 103 7.80 2.65 0.04
CA VAL A 103 6.72 3.29 -0.73
C VAL A 103 5.34 2.89 -0.20
N ASP A 104 5.10 1.59 -0.02
CA ASP A 104 3.78 1.08 0.38
C ASP A 104 3.51 1.35 1.86
N GLN A 105 4.56 1.60 2.66
CA GLN A 105 4.50 1.69 4.12
C GLN A 105 3.91 0.44 4.79
N LEU A 106 3.81 -0.65 4.02
CA LEU A 106 3.44 -1.99 4.43
C LEU A 106 4.67 -2.89 4.30
N PRO A 107 4.85 -3.88 5.17
CA PRO A 107 5.96 -4.82 5.06
C PRO A 107 6.03 -5.45 3.66
N CYS A 108 7.18 -5.30 3.01
CA CYS A 108 7.52 -6.08 1.82
C CYS A 108 7.83 -7.53 2.20
N ALA A 109 7.99 -8.42 1.21
CA ALA A 109 8.30 -9.83 1.49
C ALA A 109 9.60 -9.99 2.31
N HIS A 110 10.64 -9.18 2.04
CA HIS A 110 11.87 -9.17 2.85
C HIS A 110 11.62 -8.74 4.30
N ALA A 111 10.82 -7.69 4.51
CA ALA A 111 10.50 -7.21 5.85
C ALA A 111 9.67 -8.23 6.62
N LEU A 112 8.72 -8.89 5.95
CA LEU A 112 7.94 -9.98 6.54
C LEU A 112 8.82 -11.15 6.94
N ALA A 113 9.84 -11.51 6.14
CA ALA A 113 10.78 -12.55 6.52
C ALA A 113 11.46 -12.23 7.86
N CYS A 114 11.84 -10.97 8.09
CA CYS A 114 12.51 -10.54 9.33
C CYS A 114 11.60 -10.41 10.56
N ILE A 115 10.28 -10.17 10.38
CA ILE A 115 9.34 -9.88 11.48
C ILE A 115 8.63 -11.16 11.98
N ARG A 116 8.60 -12.22 11.18
CA ARG A 116 8.04 -13.52 11.57
C ARG A 116 8.72 -14.11 12.79
#